data_AF-A0A8R7U9G8-F1
#
_entry.id   AF-A0A8R7U9G8-F1
#
_cell.length_a   1.000
_cell.length_b   1.000
_cell.length_c   1.000
_cell.angle_alpha   90.00
_cell.angle_beta   90.00
_cell.angle_gamma   90.00
#
_symmetry.space_group_name_H-M   'P 1'
#
loop_
_entity.id
_entity.type
_entity.pdbx_description
1 polymer ?
#
loop_
_entity_poly.entity_id
_entity_poly.type
_entity_poly.pdbx_seq_one_letter_code
_entity_poly.pdbx_strand_id
1 'polypeptide(L)'
;MKFQLRKKFHYSRKFSGMFFNRWMTSYLLYILLNSVLFLGLKDNLVVFTHILLWSVDAHCRMCLNGGEDVHNTLLSSICDLADLFSCYSDEVLAKRDELLQFAQCAISGLKINSEISRLDNEIMQLQQEINAIDAVRVNTTRNRNKASPRVPEDYKTAVDEVRLCSRMEDLVLKKKSIHPGDSLETHFQKVDKLKVLSESLANSSAKAEKRIMENRLQREESLSFKITKTNEVSITEKELEGEISGLQKRRGQLEVELSKITGKYETECDCREA
;
A
#
# COMPACT_ATOMS: atom_id res chain seq x y z
N MET A 1 24.33 35.36 43.00
CA MET A 1 25.04 34.45 42.05
C MET A 1 24.22 33.20 41.67
N LYS A 2 22.87 33.31 41.53
CA LYS A 2 21.97 32.18 41.14
C LYS A 2 21.26 32.38 39.79
N PHE A 3 21.56 33.45 39.05
CA PHE A 3 20.84 33.83 37.83
C PHE A 3 21.52 33.47 36.50
N GLN A 4 22.78 32.99 36.53
CA GLN A 4 23.54 32.65 35.31
C GLN A 4 23.52 31.16 34.93
N LEU A 5 23.02 30.28 35.80
CA LEU A 5 22.94 28.83 35.53
C LEU A 5 21.65 28.41 34.79
N ARG A 6 20.56 29.19 34.85
CA ARG A 6 19.31 28.88 34.10
C ARG A 6 19.42 29.14 32.60
N LYS A 7 20.25 30.09 32.15
CA LYS A 7 20.42 30.38 30.72
C LYS A 7 21.29 29.35 29.98
N LYS A 8 22.26 28.71 30.65
CA LYS A 8 23.10 27.65 30.04
C LYS A 8 22.35 26.33 29.81
N PHE A 9 21.34 26.01 30.63
CA PHE A 9 20.54 24.79 30.44
C PHE A 9 19.58 24.86 29.24
N HIS A 10 19.13 26.06 28.86
CA HIS A 10 18.23 26.24 27.70
C HIS A 10 18.93 26.15 26.34
N TYR A 11 20.25 26.41 26.29
CA TYR A 11 21.01 26.41 25.04
C TYR A 11 21.54 25.00 24.68
N SER A 12 21.89 24.18 25.67
CA SER A 12 22.35 22.80 25.45
C SER A 12 21.20 21.85 25.06
N ARG A 13 19.97 22.10 25.54
CA ARG A 13 18.78 21.29 25.21
C ARG A 13 18.24 21.52 23.79
N LYS A 14 18.47 22.72 23.21
CA LYS A 14 18.13 23.05 21.81
C LYS A 14 19.04 22.35 20.80
N PHE A 15 20.29 22.07 21.17
CA PHE A 15 21.28 21.48 20.26
C PHE A 15 21.12 19.95 20.11
N SER A 16 20.68 19.26 21.17
CA SER A 16 20.42 17.81 21.14
C SER A 16 19.15 17.47 20.34
N GLY A 17 18.10 18.30 20.41
CA GLY A 17 16.85 18.08 19.66
C GLY A 17 16.98 18.21 18.13
N MET A 18 17.90 19.03 17.63
CA MET A 18 18.13 19.16 16.17
C MET A 18 18.84 17.97 15.56
N PHE A 19 19.82 17.37 16.26
CA PHE A 19 20.50 16.17 15.79
C PHE A 19 19.56 14.96 15.79
N PHE A 20 18.70 14.87 16.80
CA PHE A 20 17.74 13.78 16.93
C PHE A 20 16.64 13.83 15.85
N ASN A 21 16.08 15.02 15.57
CA ASN A 21 15.09 15.20 14.49
C ASN A 21 15.64 14.89 13.10
N ARG A 22 16.93 15.13 12.85
CA ARG A 22 17.57 14.86 11.55
C ARG A 22 17.83 13.37 11.33
N TRP A 23 18.12 12.64 12.41
CA TRP A 23 18.28 11.19 12.40
C TRP A 23 16.93 10.47 12.29
N MET A 24 15.91 10.94 13.02
CA MET A 24 14.55 10.40 12.97
C MET A 24 13.87 10.63 11.62
N THR A 25 14.02 11.83 11.03
CA THR A 25 13.54 12.07 9.66
C THR A 25 14.29 11.22 8.64
N SER A 26 15.60 11.05 8.78
CA SER A 26 16.37 10.16 7.89
C SER A 26 15.97 8.69 8.06
N TYR A 27 15.66 8.22 9.27
CA TYR A 27 15.25 6.85 9.55
C TYR A 27 13.81 6.56 9.07
N LEU A 28 12.87 7.49 9.30
CA LEU A 28 11.51 7.41 8.75
C LEU A 28 11.51 7.51 7.22
N LEU A 29 12.35 8.38 6.65
CA LEU A 29 12.51 8.49 5.19
C LEU A 29 13.18 7.24 4.61
N TYR A 30 14.12 6.62 5.32
CA TYR A 30 14.76 5.35 4.94
C TYR A 30 13.77 4.18 4.99
N ILE A 31 12.89 4.13 6.00
CA ILE A 31 11.80 3.15 6.11
C ILE A 31 10.75 3.38 5.00
N LEU A 32 10.37 4.63 4.74
CA LEU A 32 9.47 5.01 3.63
C LEU A 32 10.09 4.69 2.25
N LEU A 33 11.38 4.95 2.04
CA LEU A 33 12.05 4.64 0.77
C LEU A 33 12.22 3.13 0.57
N ASN A 34 12.60 2.36 1.60
CA ASN A 34 12.81 0.90 1.46
C ASN A 34 11.49 0.13 1.28
N SER A 35 10.39 0.64 1.83
CA SER A 35 9.06 0.01 1.69
C SER A 35 8.42 0.25 0.33
N VAL A 36 8.66 1.41 -0.28
CA VAL A 36 8.24 1.69 -1.67
C VAL A 36 9.05 0.87 -2.67
N LEU A 37 10.29 0.47 -2.32
CA LEU A 37 11.22 -0.15 -3.27
C LEU A 37 11.27 -1.69 -3.24
N PHE A 38 10.85 -2.38 -2.17
CA PHE A 38 11.28 -3.79 -1.99
C PHE A 38 10.23 -4.92 -2.05
N LEU A 39 8.95 -4.82 -1.63
CA LEU A 39 8.06 -6.00 -1.67
C LEU A 39 6.56 -5.68 -1.79
N GLY A 40 5.84 -6.59 -2.46
CA GLY A 40 4.41 -6.51 -2.80
C GLY A 40 3.50 -5.94 -1.70
N LEU A 41 2.60 -5.04 -2.14
CA LEU A 41 1.80 -4.11 -1.33
C LEU A 41 0.86 -4.73 -0.27
N LYS A 42 0.55 -6.02 -0.33
CA LYS A 42 -0.58 -6.61 0.42
C LYS A 42 -0.30 -6.86 1.89
N ASP A 43 0.77 -7.57 2.19
CA ASP A 43 1.11 -7.92 3.58
C ASP A 43 1.90 -6.79 4.27
N ASN A 44 2.40 -5.85 3.48
CA ASN A 44 3.24 -4.76 3.96
C ASN A 44 2.46 -3.64 4.63
N LEU A 45 1.23 -3.29 4.21
CA LEU A 45 0.57 -2.11 4.78
C LEU A 45 0.08 -2.34 6.22
N VAL A 46 -0.45 -3.52 6.53
CA VAL A 46 -0.87 -3.88 7.91
C VAL A 46 0.33 -3.97 8.83
N VAL A 47 1.43 -4.59 8.37
CA VAL A 47 2.68 -4.64 9.12
C VAL A 47 3.28 -3.24 9.27
N PHE A 48 3.18 -2.39 8.24
CA PHE A 48 3.62 -0.99 8.31
C PHE A 48 2.81 -0.17 9.29
N THR A 49 1.48 -0.27 9.26
CA THR A 49 0.62 0.46 10.19
C THR A 49 0.87 -0.02 11.60
N HIS A 50 1.03 -1.33 11.84
CA HIS A 50 1.37 -1.85 13.17
C HIS A 50 2.76 -1.42 13.65
N ILE A 51 3.79 -1.48 12.80
CA ILE A 51 5.16 -1.05 13.13
C ILE A 51 5.22 0.45 13.37
N LEU A 52 4.55 1.26 12.53
CA LEU A 52 4.45 2.70 12.72
C LEU A 52 3.66 3.03 13.98
N LEU A 53 2.54 2.36 14.26
CA LEU A 53 1.74 2.59 15.47
C LEU A 53 2.52 2.23 16.73
N TRP A 54 3.25 1.10 16.74
CA TRP A 54 4.11 0.70 17.87
C TRP A 54 5.32 1.61 18.05
N SER A 55 5.96 2.01 16.95
CA SER A 55 7.11 2.92 17.00
C SER A 55 6.68 4.33 17.40
N VAL A 56 5.47 4.76 17.03
CA VAL A 56 4.92 6.07 17.39
C VAL A 56 4.38 6.06 18.81
N ASP A 57 3.70 5.02 19.29
CA ASP A 57 3.14 4.97 20.64
C ASP A 57 4.23 4.94 21.72
N ALA A 58 5.27 4.11 21.53
CA ALA A 58 6.41 4.04 22.44
C ALA A 58 7.25 5.33 22.45
N HIS A 59 7.33 6.04 21.32
CA HIS A 59 8.24 7.17 21.14
C HIS A 59 7.58 8.54 21.30
N CYS A 60 6.28 8.68 20.96
CA CYS A 60 5.49 9.88 21.25
C CYS A 60 5.47 10.15 22.74
N ARG A 61 5.21 9.11 23.56
CA ARG A 61 5.16 9.22 25.03
C ARG A 61 6.47 9.73 25.65
N MET A 62 7.60 9.64 24.93
CA MET A 62 8.92 10.05 25.44
C MET A 62 9.51 11.31 24.78
N CYS A 63 8.96 11.81 23.67
CA CYS A 63 9.65 12.82 22.83
C CYS A 63 8.89 14.12 22.60
N LEU A 64 7.60 14.23 22.96
CA LEU A 64 6.84 15.47 22.75
C LEU A 64 6.83 16.31 24.02
N ASN A 65 7.34 17.53 23.94
CA ASN A 65 7.11 18.54 24.97
C ASN A 65 5.66 19.01 24.87
N GLY A 66 4.75 18.34 25.59
CA GLY A 66 3.33 18.63 25.65
C GLY A 66 2.67 17.83 26.76
N GLY A 67 1.57 18.34 27.32
CA GLY A 67 0.77 17.61 28.31
C GLY A 67 0.15 16.33 27.72
N GLU A 68 -0.50 15.55 28.57
CA GLU A 68 -1.22 14.33 28.17
C GLU A 68 -2.24 14.59 27.05
N ASP A 69 -2.92 15.74 27.06
CA ASP A 69 -3.89 16.13 26.05
C ASP A 69 -3.30 16.25 24.64
N VAL A 70 -2.06 16.73 24.52
CA VAL A 70 -1.37 16.88 23.24
C VAL A 70 -1.02 15.50 22.67
N HIS A 71 -0.57 14.59 23.54
CA HIS A 71 -0.26 13.22 23.17
C HIS A 71 -1.53 12.48 22.72
N ASN A 72 -2.61 12.55 23.51
CA ASN A 72 -3.87 11.89 23.20
C ASN A 72 -4.47 12.41 21.88
N THR A 73 -4.42 13.73 21.64
CA THR A 73 -4.89 14.34 20.38
C THR A 73 -4.08 13.86 19.18
N LEU A 74 -2.74 13.78 19.31
CA LEU A 74 -1.88 13.29 18.24
C LEU A 74 -2.11 11.80 17.98
N LEU A 75 -2.23 10.98 19.03
CA LEU A 75 -2.45 9.56 18.90
C LEU A 75 -3.79 9.27 18.23
N SER A 76 -4.86 9.91 18.70
CA SER A 76 -6.18 9.87 18.05
C SER A 76 -6.06 10.29 16.59
N SER A 77 -5.27 11.34 16.32
CA SER A 77 -5.09 11.81 14.96
C SER A 77 -4.43 10.75 14.06
N ILE A 78 -3.46 10.00 14.57
CA ILE A 78 -2.76 8.95 13.84
C ILE A 78 -3.68 7.73 13.66
N CYS A 79 -4.46 7.37 14.68
CA CYS A 79 -5.45 6.30 14.58
C CYS A 79 -6.50 6.60 13.50
N ASP A 80 -7.10 7.80 13.48
CA ASP A 80 -8.09 8.16 12.44
C ASP A 80 -7.50 8.03 11.02
N LEU A 81 -6.22 8.38 10.86
CA LEU A 81 -5.54 8.28 9.58
C LEU A 81 -5.29 6.82 9.21
N ALA A 82 -4.87 6.00 10.17
CA ALA A 82 -4.69 4.57 9.98
C ALA A 82 -6.02 3.90 9.59
N ASP A 83 -7.13 4.28 10.22
CA ASP A 83 -8.47 3.77 9.90
C ASP A 83 -8.92 4.17 8.49
N LEU A 84 -8.58 5.38 8.02
CA LEU A 84 -8.84 5.78 6.64
C LEU A 84 -8.02 4.96 5.62
N PHE A 85 -6.77 4.64 5.95
CA PHE A 85 -5.91 3.81 5.08
C PHE A 85 -6.27 2.31 5.14
N SER A 86 -6.79 1.81 6.26
CA SER A 86 -7.30 0.43 6.33
C SER A 86 -8.50 0.26 5.40
N CYS A 87 -9.41 1.24 5.36
CA CYS A 87 -10.55 1.24 4.44
C CYS A 87 -10.11 1.20 2.96
N TYR A 88 -9.00 1.87 2.61
CA TYR A 88 -8.43 1.78 1.25
C TYR A 88 -7.96 0.36 0.95
N SER A 89 -7.34 -0.30 1.92
CA SER A 89 -6.86 -1.67 1.77
C SER A 89 -8.02 -2.65 1.60
N ASP A 90 -9.04 -2.54 2.44
CA ASP A 90 -10.18 -3.45 2.43
C ASP A 90 -11.05 -3.30 1.17
N GLU A 91 -11.23 -2.07 0.66
CA GLU A 91 -12.11 -1.81 -0.49
C GLU A 91 -11.35 -1.89 -1.83
N VAL A 92 -10.24 -1.17 -1.96
CA VAL A 92 -9.55 -0.97 -3.25
C VAL A 92 -8.62 -2.13 -3.55
N LEU A 93 -7.83 -2.60 -2.58
CA LEU A 93 -6.92 -3.73 -2.83
C LEU A 93 -7.68 -5.01 -3.08
N ALA A 94 -8.75 -5.28 -2.32
CA ALA A 94 -9.61 -6.45 -2.55
C ALA A 94 -10.19 -6.48 -3.97
N LYS A 95 -10.71 -5.35 -4.47
CA LYS A 95 -11.21 -5.24 -5.86
C LYS A 95 -10.11 -5.39 -6.90
N ARG A 96 -8.91 -4.88 -6.62
CA ARG A 96 -7.75 -5.06 -7.49
C ARG A 96 -7.38 -6.54 -7.60
N ASP A 97 -7.43 -7.27 -6.49
CA ASP A 97 -7.15 -8.71 -6.50
C ASP A 97 -8.18 -9.50 -7.27
N GLU A 98 -9.47 -9.19 -7.08
CA GLU A 98 -10.55 -9.79 -7.84
C GLU A 98 -10.35 -9.57 -9.34
N LEU A 99 -10.02 -8.34 -9.74
CA LEU A 99 -9.72 -8.00 -11.13
C LEU A 99 -8.51 -8.78 -11.65
N LEU A 100 -7.42 -8.87 -10.88
CA LEU A 100 -6.21 -9.57 -11.28
C LEU A 100 -6.44 -11.07 -11.43
N GLN A 101 -7.13 -11.69 -10.47
CA GLN A 101 -7.48 -13.11 -10.50
C GLN A 101 -8.38 -13.41 -11.70
N PHE A 102 -9.37 -12.55 -11.96
CA PHE A 102 -10.26 -12.71 -13.09
C PHE A 102 -9.54 -12.52 -14.43
N ALA A 103 -8.64 -11.54 -14.54
CA ALA A 103 -7.82 -11.32 -15.73
C ALA A 103 -6.90 -12.51 -16.02
N GLN A 104 -6.24 -13.07 -15.00
CA GLN A 104 -5.43 -14.28 -15.15
C GLN A 104 -6.25 -15.47 -15.65
N CYS A 105 -7.47 -15.64 -15.11
CA CYS A 105 -8.40 -16.67 -15.55
C CYS A 105 -8.83 -16.46 -17.02
N ALA A 106 -9.11 -15.22 -17.41
CA ALA A 106 -9.49 -14.89 -18.78
C ALA A 106 -8.36 -15.12 -19.78
N ILE A 107 -7.13 -14.72 -19.45
CA ILE A 107 -5.95 -14.94 -20.29
C ILE A 107 -5.63 -16.43 -20.42
N SER A 108 -5.77 -17.20 -19.33
CA SER A 108 -5.51 -18.65 -19.35
C SER A 108 -6.50 -19.39 -20.24
N GLY A 109 -7.77 -18.95 -20.28
CA GLY A 109 -8.77 -19.50 -21.19
C GLY A 109 -8.56 -19.13 -22.66
N LEU A 110 -7.87 -18.02 -22.94
CA LEU A 110 -7.51 -17.58 -24.29
C LEU A 110 -6.30 -18.29 -24.89
N LYS A 111 -5.58 -19.11 -24.12
CA LYS A 111 -4.39 -19.82 -24.60
C LYS A 111 -4.79 -20.91 -25.61
N ILE A 112 -5.01 -20.52 -26.87
CA ILE A 112 -5.17 -21.44 -28.00
C ILE A 112 -3.87 -22.21 -28.12
N ASN A 113 -3.87 -23.46 -27.70
CA ASN A 113 -2.68 -24.29 -27.80
C ASN A 113 -2.50 -24.69 -29.28
N SER A 114 -1.52 -24.10 -29.95
CA SER A 114 -1.16 -24.44 -31.34
C SER A 114 -0.86 -25.94 -31.53
N GLU A 115 -0.51 -26.64 -30.44
CA GLU A 115 -0.37 -28.09 -30.42
C GLU A 115 -1.69 -28.82 -30.75
N ILE A 116 -2.86 -28.28 -30.40
CA ILE A 116 -4.15 -28.90 -30.73
C ILE A 116 -4.33 -28.97 -32.24
N SER A 117 -4.09 -27.87 -32.95
CA SER A 117 -4.17 -27.83 -34.42
C SER A 117 -3.14 -28.75 -35.09
N ARG A 118 -1.94 -28.88 -34.50
CA ARG A 118 -0.92 -29.81 -34.99
C ARG A 118 -1.32 -31.26 -34.78
N LEU A 119 -1.85 -31.60 -33.60
CA LEU A 119 -2.38 -32.92 -33.29
C LEU A 119 -3.55 -33.29 -34.20
N ASP A 120 -4.44 -32.34 -34.51
CA ASP A 120 -5.57 -32.56 -35.43
C ASP A 120 -5.13 -32.92 -36.84
N ASN A 121 -4.07 -32.26 -37.33
CA ASN A 121 -3.49 -32.61 -38.63
C ASN A 121 -2.87 -34.01 -38.64
N GLU A 122 -2.13 -34.38 -37.59
CA GLU A 122 -1.50 -35.72 -37.47
C GLU A 122 -2.56 -36.82 -37.33
N ILE A 123 -3.61 -36.59 -36.52
CA ILE A 123 -4.75 -37.52 -36.39
C ILE A 123 -5.47 -37.68 -37.73
N MET A 124 -5.71 -36.59 -38.47
CA MET A 124 -6.35 -36.65 -39.79
C MET A 124 -5.50 -37.43 -40.80
N GLN A 125 -4.18 -37.26 -40.79
CA GLN A 125 -3.27 -38.03 -41.66
C GLN A 125 -3.30 -39.53 -41.34
N LEU A 126 -3.21 -39.91 -40.06
CA LEU A 126 -3.30 -41.32 -39.65
C LEU A 126 -4.65 -41.94 -39.99
N GLN A 127 -5.75 -41.19 -39.82
CA GLN A 127 -7.08 -41.63 -40.20
C GLN A 127 -7.18 -41.92 -41.71
N GLN A 128 -6.56 -41.09 -42.56
CA GLN A 128 -6.51 -41.31 -44.01
C GLN A 128 -5.71 -42.57 -44.36
N GLU A 129 -4.59 -42.81 -43.69
CA GLU A 129 -3.74 -43.98 -43.91
C GLU A 129 -4.45 -45.29 -43.50
N ILE A 130 -5.15 -45.29 -42.37
CA ILE A 130 -5.98 -46.42 -41.91
C ILE A 130 -7.10 -46.70 -42.93
N ASN A 131 -7.82 -45.66 -43.36
CA ASN A 131 -8.89 -45.80 -44.35
C ASN A 131 -8.36 -46.34 -45.69
N ALA A 132 -7.12 -46.02 -46.07
CA ALA A 132 -6.49 -46.56 -47.28
C ALA A 132 -6.19 -48.06 -47.14
N ILE A 133 -5.70 -48.50 -45.97
CA ILE A 133 -5.49 -49.92 -45.66
C ILE A 133 -6.81 -50.68 -45.71
N ASP A 134 -7.88 -50.12 -45.13
CA ASP A 134 -9.22 -50.71 -45.16
C ASP A 134 -9.77 -50.82 -46.59
N ALA A 135 -9.59 -49.78 -47.42
CA ALA A 135 -10.01 -49.81 -48.82
C ALA A 135 -9.27 -50.91 -49.62
N VAL A 136 -7.96 -51.07 -49.39
CA VAL A 136 -7.16 -52.15 -49.99
C VAL A 136 -7.66 -53.51 -49.52
N ARG A 137 -7.96 -53.67 -48.23
CA ARG A 137 -8.51 -54.90 -47.64
C ARG A 137 -9.86 -55.28 -48.25
N VAL A 138 -10.77 -54.32 -48.40
CA VAL A 138 -12.10 -54.52 -49.02
C VAL A 138 -11.98 -54.91 -50.49
N ASN A 139 -11.10 -54.25 -51.25
CA ASN A 139 -10.87 -54.57 -52.67
C ASN A 139 -10.24 -55.95 -52.85
N THR A 140 -9.29 -56.33 -51.98
CA THR A 140 -8.65 -57.65 -51.99
C THR A 140 -9.67 -58.74 -51.64
N THR A 141 -10.59 -58.47 -50.71
CA THR A 141 -11.64 -59.41 -50.30
C THR A 141 -12.71 -59.60 -51.39
N ARG A 142 -13.04 -58.53 -52.15
CA ARG A 142 -13.97 -58.59 -53.30
C ARG A 142 -13.40 -59.36 -54.50
N ASN A 143 -12.08 -59.37 -54.67
CA ASN A 143 -11.39 -60.05 -55.77
C ASN A 143 -11.03 -61.53 -55.44
N ARG A 144 -11.37 -62.02 -54.24
CA ARG A 144 -11.08 -63.39 -53.74
C ARG A 144 -11.99 -64.49 -54.30
N ASN A 145 -12.59 -64.28 -55.47
CA ASN A 145 -13.25 -65.34 -56.22
C ASN A 145 -12.19 -66.12 -57.03
N LYS A 146 -11.41 -66.96 -56.35
CA LYS A 146 -10.57 -68.10 -56.81
C LYS A 146 -9.12 -68.10 -56.26
N ALA A 147 -8.86 -69.08 -55.38
CA ALA A 147 -7.61 -69.80 -55.05
C ALA A 147 -6.31 -69.02 -54.69
N SER A 148 -5.91 -69.10 -53.41
CA SER A 148 -4.59 -69.56 -52.90
C SER A 148 -4.28 -68.96 -51.49
N PRO A 149 -3.67 -69.70 -50.53
CA PRO A 149 -3.34 -69.18 -49.19
C PRO A 149 -2.09 -68.29 -49.23
N ARG A 150 -2.25 -67.01 -48.87
CA ARG A 150 -1.11 -66.10 -48.62
C ARG A 150 -1.26 -65.45 -47.24
N VAL A 151 -0.75 -66.16 -46.22
CA VAL A 151 -0.75 -65.75 -44.81
C VAL A 151 0.31 -64.67 -44.44
N PRO A 152 1.46 -64.49 -45.14
CA PRO A 152 2.48 -63.53 -44.69
C PRO A 152 2.14 -62.04 -44.92
N GLU A 153 1.46 -61.72 -46.03
CA GLU A 153 1.20 -60.33 -46.45
C GLU A 153 0.03 -59.72 -45.65
N ASP A 154 -1.04 -60.49 -45.45
CA ASP A 154 -2.20 -60.09 -44.64
C ASP A 154 -1.84 -59.84 -43.16
N TYR A 155 -0.92 -60.64 -42.60
CA TYR A 155 -0.44 -60.44 -41.22
C TYR A 155 0.38 -59.16 -41.08
N LYS A 156 1.26 -58.86 -42.05
CA LYS A 156 2.08 -57.65 -42.03
C LYS A 156 1.21 -56.39 -42.13
N THR A 157 0.22 -56.39 -43.01
CA THR A 157 -0.76 -55.30 -43.14
C THR A 157 -1.59 -55.12 -41.86
N ALA A 158 -2.01 -56.21 -41.21
CA ALA A 158 -2.73 -56.13 -39.94
C ALA A 158 -1.86 -55.57 -38.80
N VAL A 159 -0.56 -55.92 -38.76
CA VAL A 159 0.39 -55.36 -37.78
C VAL A 159 0.62 -53.87 -38.00
N ASP A 160 0.69 -53.42 -39.26
CA ASP A 160 0.84 -52.01 -39.60
C ASP A 160 -0.43 -51.21 -39.26
N GLU A 161 -1.62 -51.76 -39.50
CA GLU A 161 -2.92 -51.19 -39.09
C GLU A 161 -3.00 -51.02 -37.56
N VAL A 162 -2.67 -52.05 -36.78
CA VAL A 162 -2.66 -51.98 -35.31
C VAL A 162 -1.67 -50.92 -34.80
N ARG A 163 -0.51 -50.78 -35.45
CA ARG A 163 0.48 -49.75 -35.10
C ARG A 163 -0.05 -48.34 -35.35
N LEU A 164 -0.71 -48.11 -36.48
CA LEU A 164 -1.33 -46.82 -36.82
C LEU A 164 -2.46 -46.47 -35.85
N CYS A 165 -3.32 -47.45 -35.52
CA CYS A 165 -4.38 -47.28 -34.53
C CYS A 165 -3.84 -46.94 -33.13
N SER A 166 -2.81 -47.64 -32.67
CA SER A 166 -2.16 -47.36 -31.37
C SER A 166 -1.56 -45.94 -31.34
N ARG A 167 -0.88 -45.53 -32.42
CA ARG A 167 -0.33 -44.18 -32.53
C ARG A 167 -1.42 -43.10 -32.54
N MET A 168 -2.53 -43.35 -33.24
CA MET A 168 -3.66 -42.43 -33.29
C MET A 168 -4.33 -42.29 -31.91
N GLU A 169 -4.46 -43.39 -31.17
CA GLU A 169 -4.98 -43.39 -29.80
C GLU A 169 -4.12 -42.53 -28.86
N ASP A 170 -2.79 -42.67 -28.92
CA ASP A 170 -1.85 -41.86 -28.14
C ASP A 170 -2.02 -40.36 -28.41
N LEU A 171 -2.19 -39.98 -29.68
CA LEU A 171 -2.39 -38.57 -30.08
C LEU A 171 -3.74 -38.02 -29.63
N VAL A 172 -4.80 -38.84 -29.69
CA VAL A 172 -6.13 -38.46 -29.19
C VAL A 172 -6.12 -38.28 -27.67
N LEU A 173 -5.45 -39.17 -26.94
CA LEU A 173 -5.28 -39.05 -25.49
C LEU A 173 -4.48 -37.79 -25.13
N LYS A 174 -3.40 -37.52 -25.87
CA LYS A 174 -2.62 -36.29 -25.72
C LYS A 174 -3.46 -35.04 -26.02
N LYS A 175 -4.28 -35.04 -27.07
CA LYS A 175 -5.21 -33.93 -27.38
C LYS A 175 -6.20 -33.70 -26.25
N LYS A 176 -6.79 -34.75 -25.68
CA LYS A 176 -7.73 -34.65 -24.55
C LYS A 176 -7.10 -34.09 -23.28
N SER A 177 -5.78 -34.27 -23.09
CA SER A 177 -5.06 -33.71 -21.94
C SER A 177 -4.85 -32.19 -22.04
N ILE A 178 -5.04 -31.60 -23.22
CA ILE A 178 -4.87 -30.17 -23.46
C ILE A 178 -6.22 -29.46 -23.32
N HIS A 179 -6.25 -28.36 -22.56
CA HIS A 179 -7.44 -27.53 -22.44
C HIS A 179 -7.79 -26.86 -23.79
N PRO A 180 -9.00 -27.07 -24.35
CA PRO A 180 -9.37 -26.58 -25.68
C PRO A 180 -9.55 -25.05 -25.77
N GLY A 181 -9.48 -24.35 -24.64
CA GLY A 181 -9.66 -22.88 -24.55
C GLY A 181 -11.12 -22.48 -24.41
N ASP A 182 -11.36 -21.19 -24.25
CA ASP A 182 -12.70 -20.60 -24.17
C ASP A 182 -13.36 -20.49 -25.56
N SER A 183 -14.69 -20.54 -25.58
CA SER A 183 -15.47 -20.13 -26.75
C SER A 183 -15.40 -18.61 -26.97
N LEU A 184 -15.67 -18.15 -28.19
CA LEU A 184 -15.71 -16.71 -28.52
C LEU A 184 -16.77 -15.96 -27.69
N GLU A 185 -17.92 -16.59 -27.43
CA GLU A 185 -18.98 -16.05 -26.58
C GLU A 185 -18.51 -15.88 -25.12
N THR A 186 -17.87 -16.92 -24.57
CA THR A 186 -17.27 -16.85 -23.22
C THR A 186 -16.19 -15.77 -23.15
N HIS A 187 -15.43 -15.57 -24.22
CA HIS A 187 -14.45 -14.50 -24.30
C HIS A 187 -15.11 -13.11 -24.22
N PHE A 188 -16.16 -12.84 -25.00
CA PHE A 188 -16.88 -11.57 -24.92
C PHE A 188 -17.43 -11.30 -23.52
N GLN A 189 -18.04 -12.30 -22.89
CA GLN A 189 -18.54 -12.20 -21.52
C GLN A 189 -17.41 -11.90 -20.51
N LYS A 190 -16.22 -12.49 -20.69
CA LYS A 190 -15.05 -12.22 -19.85
C LYS A 190 -14.52 -10.79 -20.08
N VAL A 191 -14.50 -10.29 -21.31
CA VAL A 191 -14.10 -8.90 -21.62
C VAL A 191 -15.06 -7.90 -20.98
N ASP A 192 -16.37 -8.11 -21.10
CA ASP A 192 -17.37 -7.24 -20.47
C ASP A 192 -17.24 -7.24 -18.95
N LYS A 193 -17.05 -8.41 -18.35
CA LYS A 193 -16.82 -8.50 -16.90
C LYS A 193 -15.52 -7.82 -16.46
N LEU A 194 -14.43 -7.96 -17.23
CA LEU A 194 -13.18 -7.24 -16.97
C LEU A 194 -13.37 -5.72 -17.00
N LYS A 195 -14.15 -5.23 -17.96
CA LYS A 195 -14.49 -3.80 -18.06
C LYS A 195 -15.24 -3.33 -16.82
N VAL A 196 -16.28 -4.06 -16.40
CA VAL A 196 -17.06 -3.74 -15.19
C VAL A 196 -16.17 -3.74 -13.94
N LEU A 197 -15.31 -4.75 -13.76
CA LEU A 197 -14.38 -4.82 -12.63
C LEU A 197 -13.38 -3.65 -12.64
N SER A 198 -12.86 -3.29 -13.82
CA SER A 198 -11.95 -2.15 -13.99
C SER A 198 -12.62 -0.82 -13.64
N GLU A 199 -13.86 -0.58 -14.10
CA GLU A 199 -14.62 0.62 -13.77
C GLU A 199 -14.96 0.67 -12.27
N SER A 200 -15.36 -0.46 -11.67
CA SER A 200 -15.62 -0.57 -10.24
C SER A 200 -14.39 -0.27 -9.38
N LEU A 201 -13.21 -0.74 -9.81
CA LEU A 201 -11.94 -0.44 -9.16
C LEU A 201 -11.59 1.05 -9.28
N ALA A 202 -11.70 1.64 -10.47
CA ALA A 202 -11.43 3.06 -10.69
C ALA A 202 -12.33 3.95 -9.82
N ASN A 203 -13.63 3.65 -9.76
CA ASN A 203 -14.59 4.36 -8.93
C ASN A 203 -14.27 4.24 -7.43
N SER A 204 -13.89 3.04 -6.98
CA SER A 204 -13.53 2.80 -5.58
C SER A 204 -12.23 3.52 -5.19
N SER A 205 -11.21 3.49 -6.06
CA SER A 205 -9.95 4.21 -5.86
C SER A 205 -10.20 5.71 -5.76
N ALA A 206 -10.93 6.29 -6.72
CA ALA A 206 -11.26 7.71 -6.72
C ALA A 206 -12.03 8.13 -5.45
N LYS A 207 -12.96 7.29 -4.99
CA LYS A 207 -13.72 7.52 -3.76
C LYS A 207 -12.83 7.48 -2.52
N ALA A 208 -11.94 6.50 -2.42
CA ALA A 208 -11.05 6.34 -1.29
C ALA A 208 -9.99 7.47 -1.24
N GLU A 209 -9.40 7.82 -2.38
CA GLU A 209 -8.48 8.94 -2.53
C GLU A 209 -9.12 10.27 -2.15
N LYS A 210 -10.38 10.50 -2.57
CA LYS A 210 -11.14 11.69 -2.19
C LYS A 210 -11.31 11.80 -0.67
N ARG A 211 -11.68 10.71 0.01
CA ARG A 211 -11.83 10.69 1.48
C ARG A 211 -10.51 11.01 2.19
N ILE A 212 -9.40 10.44 1.71
CA ILE A 212 -8.05 10.71 2.26
C ILE A 212 -7.68 12.18 2.04
N MET A 213 -7.95 12.72 0.84
CA MET A 213 -7.66 14.11 0.49
C MET A 213 -8.48 15.09 1.35
N GLU A 214 -9.79 14.86 1.49
CA GLU A 214 -10.67 15.70 2.31
C GLU A 214 -10.26 15.70 3.78
N ASN A 215 -9.92 14.54 4.35
CA ASN A 215 -9.43 14.46 5.73
C ASN A 215 -8.12 15.24 5.92
N ARG A 216 -7.17 15.11 4.97
CA ARG A 216 -5.91 15.85 5.00
C ARG A 216 -6.14 17.36 4.95
N LEU A 217 -7.02 17.82 4.06
CA LEU A 217 -7.35 19.24 3.91
C LEU A 217 -7.96 19.80 5.19
N GLN A 218 -8.96 19.11 5.76
CA GLN A 218 -9.60 19.53 7.02
C GLN A 218 -8.58 19.66 8.17
N ARG A 219 -7.60 18.76 8.23
CA ARG A 219 -6.54 18.81 9.24
C ARG A 219 -5.55 19.93 9.00
N GLU A 220 -5.18 20.17 7.75
CA GLU A 220 -4.31 21.29 7.37
C GLU A 220 -4.96 22.63 7.73
N GLU A 221 -6.26 22.80 7.47
CA GLU A 221 -7.03 23.97 7.87
C GLU A 221 -7.06 24.13 9.40
N SER A 222 -7.33 23.06 10.15
CA SER A 222 -7.31 23.09 11.63
C SER A 222 -5.93 23.46 12.19
N LEU A 223 -4.86 22.95 11.58
CA LEU A 223 -3.48 23.27 11.98
C LEU A 223 -3.14 24.72 11.66
N SER A 224 -3.48 25.21 10.46
CA SER A 224 -3.28 26.60 10.05
C SER A 224 -3.96 27.57 11.01
N PHE A 225 -5.20 27.26 11.41
CA PHE A 225 -5.93 28.03 12.42
C PHE A 225 -5.20 28.05 13.78
N LYS A 226 -4.78 26.87 14.29
CA LYS A 226 -4.06 26.77 15.56
C LYS A 226 -2.72 27.51 15.55
N ILE A 227 -1.97 27.43 14.43
CA ILE A 227 -0.71 28.16 14.25
C ILE A 227 -0.95 29.66 14.29
N THR A 228 -1.95 30.15 13.55
CA THR A 228 -2.33 31.56 13.54
C THR A 228 -2.67 32.03 14.95
N LYS A 229 -3.50 31.27 15.68
CA LYS A 229 -3.89 31.62 17.04
C LYS A 229 -2.71 31.62 18.02
N THR A 230 -1.80 30.67 17.87
CA THR A 230 -0.57 30.61 18.69
C THR A 230 0.34 31.81 18.42
N ASN A 231 0.42 32.27 17.18
CA ASN A 231 1.18 33.47 16.83
C ASN A 231 0.56 34.73 17.44
N GLU A 232 -0.77 34.87 17.40
CA GLU A 232 -1.47 35.97 18.09
C GLU A 232 -1.16 35.97 19.59
N VAL A 233 -1.28 34.83 20.26
CA VAL A 233 -0.97 34.69 21.69
C VAL A 233 0.50 35.06 21.95
N SER A 234 1.44 34.57 21.16
CA SER A 234 2.86 34.90 21.32
C SER A 234 3.16 36.39 21.15
N ILE A 235 2.43 37.10 20.28
CA ILE A 235 2.53 38.55 20.13
C ILE A 235 2.03 39.24 21.41
N THR A 236 0.85 38.86 21.90
CA THR A 236 0.27 39.43 23.13
C THR A 236 1.13 39.16 24.37
N GLU A 237 1.74 37.98 24.48
CA GLU A 237 2.65 37.63 25.58
C GLU A 237 3.88 38.55 25.61
N LYS A 238 4.45 38.87 24.44
CA LYS A 238 5.60 39.78 24.34
C LYS A 238 5.22 41.22 24.72
N GLU A 239 4.02 41.66 24.35
CA GLU A 239 3.51 42.98 24.72
C GLU A 239 3.34 43.09 26.24
N LEU A 240 2.69 42.09 26.86
CA LEU A 240 2.53 42.00 28.31
C LEU A 240 3.88 41.90 29.04
N GLU A 241 4.84 41.13 28.53
CA GLU A 241 6.19 41.07 29.10
C GLU A 241 6.88 42.44 29.08
N GLY A 242 6.65 43.22 28.01
CA GLY A 242 7.08 44.61 27.90
C GLY A 242 6.43 45.52 28.95
N GLU A 243 5.10 45.44 29.13
CA GLU A 243 4.36 46.21 30.13
C GLU A 243 4.80 45.87 31.57
N ILE A 244 4.93 44.58 31.89
CA ILE A 244 5.41 44.11 33.19
C ILE A 244 6.80 44.67 33.47
N SER A 245 7.70 44.63 32.50
CA SER A 245 9.05 45.19 32.63
C SER A 245 9.01 46.70 32.88
N GLY A 246 8.12 47.43 32.20
CA GLY A 246 7.88 48.86 32.42
C GLY A 246 7.35 49.17 33.82
N LEU A 247 6.37 48.42 34.31
CA LEU A 247 5.79 48.57 35.65
C LEU A 247 6.80 48.23 36.75
N GLN A 248 7.61 47.18 36.57
CA GLN A 248 8.68 46.83 37.51
C GLN A 248 9.70 47.96 37.65
N LYS A 249 10.05 48.64 36.55
CA LYS A 249 10.95 49.81 36.59
C LYS A 249 10.34 50.97 37.37
N ARG A 250 9.06 51.29 37.14
CA ARG A 250 8.35 52.35 37.88
C ARG A 250 8.24 52.02 39.37
N ARG A 251 7.93 50.77 39.73
CA ARG A 251 7.89 50.33 41.12
C ARG A 251 9.24 50.53 41.81
N GLY A 252 10.34 50.13 41.17
CA GLY A 252 11.68 50.32 41.74
C GLY A 252 12.06 51.80 41.93
N GLN A 253 11.63 52.69 41.03
CA GLN A 253 11.81 54.13 41.20
C GLN A 253 11.02 54.67 42.40
N LEU A 254 9.75 54.28 42.54
CA LEU A 254 8.90 54.68 43.66
C LEU A 254 9.39 54.13 45.01
N GLU A 255 9.90 52.90 45.06
CA GLU A 255 10.52 52.32 46.27
C GLU A 255 11.75 53.12 46.71
N VAL A 256 12.56 53.60 45.75
CA VAL A 256 13.72 54.47 46.04
C VAL A 256 13.28 55.85 46.53
N GLU A 257 12.21 56.43 45.97
CA GLU A 257 11.68 57.71 46.43
C GLU A 257 11.05 57.60 47.83
N LEU A 258 10.28 56.55 48.08
CA LEU A 258 9.69 56.27 49.39
C LEU A 258 10.76 56.14 50.47
N SER A 259 11.78 55.32 50.24
CA SER A 259 12.88 55.13 51.21
C SER A 259 13.65 56.43 51.51
N LYS A 260 13.83 57.32 50.52
CA LYS A 260 14.40 58.66 50.76
C LYS A 260 13.52 59.52 51.65
N ILE A 261 12.20 59.49 51.45
CA ILE A 261 11.25 60.27 52.25
C ILE A 261 11.20 59.73 53.69
N THR A 262 11.09 58.42 53.86
CA THR A 262 11.10 57.77 55.18
C THR A 262 12.38 58.11 55.95
N GLY A 263 13.54 58.01 55.32
CA GLY A 263 14.81 58.38 55.95
C GLY A 263 14.88 59.86 56.37
N LYS A 264 14.29 60.78 55.60
CA LYS A 264 14.20 62.20 56.00
C LYS A 264 13.35 62.39 57.25
N TYR A 265 12.19 61.73 57.33
CA TYR A 265 11.30 61.81 58.50
C TYR A 265 11.94 61.25 59.77
N GLU A 266 12.70 60.16 59.66
CA GLU A 266 13.45 59.60 60.78
C GLU A 266 14.52 60.59 61.29
N THR A 267 15.28 61.23 60.39
CA THR A 267 16.29 62.23 60.78
C THR A 267 15.70 63.53 61.36
N GLU A 268 14.50 63.94 60.92
CA GLU A 268 13.82 65.13 61.45
C GLU A 268 13.15 64.89 62.81
N CYS A 269 12.76 63.65 63.15
CA CYS A 269 12.27 63.30 64.48
C CYS A 269 13.39 63.28 65.52
N ASP A 270 14.55 62.71 65.19
CA ASP A 270 15.71 62.69 66.09
C ASP A 270 16.23 64.10 66.44
N CYS A 271 16.00 65.09 65.58
CA CYS A 271 16.37 66.50 65.84
C CYS A 271 15.35 67.27 66.70
N ARG A 272 14.17 66.71 67.02
CA ARG A 272 13.15 67.34 67.87
C ARG A 272 13.12 66.82 69.31
N GLU A 273 13.78 65.71 69.60
CA GLU A 273 13.84 65.11 70.95
C GLU A 273 15.19 65.35 71.69
N ALA A 274 16.12 66.11 71.09
CA ALA A 274 17.38 66.56 71.71
C ALA A 274 17.34 68.06 72.06
#